data_AF-A0A8H7AIE8-F1
#
_entry.id   AF-A0A8H7AIE8-F1
#
_cell.length_a   1.000
_cell.length_b   1.000
_cell.length_c   1.000
_cell.angle_alpha   90.00
_cell.angle_beta   90.00
_cell.angle_gamma   90.00
#
_symmetry.space_group_name_H-M   'P 1'
#
loop_
_entity.id
_entity.type
_entity.pdbx_description
1 polymer ?
#
loop_
_entity_poly.entity_id
_entity_poly.type
_entity_poly.pdbx_seq_one_letter_code
_entity_poly.pdbx_strand_id
1 'polypeptide(L)'
;MLLSDFSDNRNITIYGSPLTSQYGISAFQYLPSEDVWSGSIPQNTDIVLMHGPPWEHLDGLKKSGCTFLAREVARVQTQLVVYGHIHIGYGVEERVYDRVGKRV
;
A
#
# COMPACT_ATOMS: atom_id res chain seq x y z
N MET A 1 -16.13 7.52 3.60
CA MET A 1 -16.57 6.14 3.85
C MET A 1 -17.72 5.84 2.90
N LEU A 2 -17.53 4.95 1.92
CA LEU A 2 -18.58 4.46 1.03
C LEU A 2 -18.73 2.97 1.31
N LEU A 3 -19.93 2.52 1.67
CA LEU A 3 -20.28 1.11 1.84
C LEU A 3 -21.07 0.70 0.60
N SER A 4 -20.59 -0.30 -0.13
CA SER A 4 -21.34 -0.97 -1.20
C SER A 4 -21.93 -2.28 -0.67
N ASP A 5 -23.19 -2.51 -0.99
CA ASP A 5 -24.03 -3.61 -0.48
C ASP A 5 -23.77 -4.89 -1.29
N PHE A 6 -23.09 -5.86 -0.66
CA PHE A 6 -22.91 -7.21 -1.21
C PHE A 6 -23.97 -8.14 -0.62
N SER A 7 -24.45 -9.10 -1.41
CA SER A 7 -25.60 -9.98 -1.09
C SER A 7 -25.45 -10.83 0.18
N ASP A 8 -24.23 -10.97 0.69
CA ASP A 8 -23.95 -11.32 2.08
C ASP A 8 -23.39 -10.06 2.73
N ASN A 9 -23.97 -9.61 3.84
CA ASN A 9 -23.76 -8.34 4.56
C ASN A 9 -22.29 -8.10 5.05
N ARG A 10 -21.32 -8.21 4.14
CA ARG A 10 -19.88 -8.13 4.36
C ARG A 10 -19.46 -6.69 4.19
N ASN A 11 -19.00 -6.09 5.28
CA ASN A 11 -18.32 -4.81 5.22
C ASN A 11 -16.89 -5.02 4.71
N ILE A 12 -16.49 -4.23 3.72
CA ILE A 12 -15.12 -4.14 3.22
C ILE A 12 -14.57 -2.78 3.61
N THR A 13 -13.41 -2.77 4.26
CA THR A 13 -12.72 -1.55 4.67
C THR A 13 -11.60 -1.20 3.70
N ILE A 14 -11.60 0.04 3.22
CA ILE A 14 -10.62 0.53 2.26
C ILE A 14 -9.93 1.76 2.85
N TYR A 15 -8.60 1.69 2.96
CA TYR A 15 -7.77 2.85 3.26
C TYR A 15 -7.17 3.39 1.97
N GLY A 16 -7.30 4.69 1.72
CA GLY A 16 -6.80 5.34 0.52
C GLY A 16 -5.91 6.53 0.85
N SER A 17 -4.76 6.66 0.19
CA SER A 17 -3.89 7.84 0.33
C SER A 17 -3.30 8.28 -1.02
N PRO A 18 -3.34 9.60 -1.35
CA PRO A 18 -2.73 10.13 -2.56
C PRO A 18 -1.21 10.31 -2.41
N LEU A 19 -0.66 10.14 -1.21
CA LEU A 19 0.74 10.42 -0.93
C LEU A 19 1.68 9.49 -1.71
N THR A 20 2.79 10.05 -2.19
CA THR A 20 3.87 9.29 -2.85
C THR A 20 5.22 9.90 -2.52
N SER A 21 6.28 9.09 -2.56
CA SER A 21 7.65 9.60 -2.45
C SER A 21 7.92 10.66 -3.51
N GLN A 22 8.74 11.67 -3.20
CA GLN A 22 8.99 12.79 -4.10
C GLN A 22 9.64 12.37 -5.43
N TYR A 23 8.97 12.70 -6.53
CA TYR A 23 9.46 12.66 -7.91
C TYR A 23 9.20 14.03 -8.56
N GLY A 24 10.08 14.99 -8.28
CA GLY A 24 9.94 16.36 -8.77
C GLY A 24 9.14 17.26 -7.82
N ILE A 25 8.13 17.95 -8.37
CA ILE A 25 7.41 19.05 -7.70
C ILE A 25 5.88 18.92 -7.77
N SER A 26 5.37 17.69 -7.95
CA SER A 26 3.93 17.45 -8.03
C SER A 26 3.28 17.46 -6.63
N ALA A 27 1.95 17.60 -6.60
CA ALA A 27 1.19 17.54 -5.35
C ALA A 27 1.28 16.16 -4.66
N PHE A 28 1.01 16.14 -3.35
CA PHE A 28 1.00 14.93 -2.51
C PHE A 28 2.34 14.19 -2.40
N GLN A 29 3.45 14.89 -2.65
CA GLN A 29 4.78 14.34 -2.51
C GLN A 29 5.37 14.61 -1.13
N TYR A 30 5.97 13.60 -0.52
CA TYR A 30 6.76 13.71 0.72
C TYR A 30 8.22 13.32 0.48
N LEU A 31 9.13 13.80 1.33
CA LEU A 31 10.55 13.47 1.20
C LEU A 31 10.78 11.98 1.46
N PRO A 32 11.63 11.27 0.70
CA PRO A 32 11.87 9.84 0.93
C PRO A 32 12.41 9.49 2.34
N SER A 33 13.00 10.47 3.03
CA SER A 33 13.49 10.36 4.41
C SER A 33 12.42 10.57 5.47
N GLU A 34 11.23 11.04 5.10
CA GLU A 34 10.13 11.35 6.01
C GLU A 34 9.24 10.11 6.21
N ASP A 35 9.02 9.75 7.48
CA ASP A 35 8.08 8.70 7.84
C ASP A 35 6.69 9.29 8.06
N VAL A 36 5.88 9.27 7.00
CA VAL A 36 4.46 9.65 7.04
C VAL A 36 3.52 8.45 7.22
N TRP A 37 4.07 7.23 7.33
CA TRP A 37 3.29 5.99 7.21
C TRP A 37 3.13 5.22 8.52
N SER A 38 4.10 5.29 9.43
CA SER A 38 4.05 4.53 10.69
C SER A 38 2.77 4.82 11.48
N GLY A 39 1.91 3.79 11.62
CA GLY A 39 0.64 3.87 12.34
C GLY A 39 -0.46 4.67 11.63
N SER A 40 -0.27 5.02 10.35
CA SER A 40 -1.24 5.79 9.56
C SER A 40 -2.39 4.94 9.03
N ILE A 41 -2.20 3.63 8.85
CA ILE A 41 -3.19 2.72 8.29
C ILE A 41 -3.91 2.00 9.44
N PRO A 42 -5.25 2.10 9.56
CA PRO A 42 -6.00 1.40 10.60
C PRO A 42 -5.80 -0.12 10.54
N GLN A 43 -5.76 -0.76 11.71
CA GLN A 43 -5.78 -2.23 11.80
C GLN A 43 -7.05 -2.79 11.15
N ASN A 44 -6.98 -4.02 10.65
CA ASN A 44 -8.09 -4.71 9.99
C ASN A 44 -8.58 -4.04 8.69
N THR A 45 -7.71 -3.25 8.04
CA THR A 45 -7.98 -2.73 6.69
C THR A 45 -7.93 -3.87 5.66
N ASP A 46 -9.03 -4.12 4.96
CA ASP A 46 -9.12 -5.19 3.95
C ASP A 46 -8.32 -4.86 2.68
N ILE A 47 -8.37 -3.59 2.24
CA ILE A 47 -7.71 -3.10 1.03
C ILE A 47 -6.99 -1.79 1.30
N VAL A 48 -5.73 -1.71 0.89
CA VAL A 48 -4.92 -0.49 0.90
C VAL A 48 -4.75 0.03 -0.53
N LEU A 49 -5.18 1.27 -0.79
CA LEU A 49 -5.09 1.94 -2.09
C LEU A 49 -4.14 3.14 -2.00
N MET A 50 -3.05 3.09 -2.76
CA MET A 50 -1.96 4.05 -2.67
C MET A 50 -1.66 4.68 -4.03
N HIS A 51 -1.12 5.90 -4.03
CA HIS A 51 -0.59 6.46 -5.26
C HIS A 51 0.76 5.82 -5.64
N GLY A 52 1.71 5.77 -4.71
CA GLY A 52 3.05 5.18 -4.91
C GLY A 52 3.20 3.74 -4.39
N PRO A 53 4.18 2.97 -4.91
CA PRO A 53 4.39 1.58 -4.50
C PRO A 53 5.11 1.44 -3.14
N PRO A 54 4.87 0.34 -2.40
CA PRO A 54 5.75 -0.07 -1.31
C PRO A 54 7.10 -0.56 -1.86
N TRP A 55 8.16 -0.43 -1.07
CA TRP A 55 9.51 -0.90 -1.44
C TRP A 55 9.54 -2.41 -1.75
N GLU A 56 10.27 -2.81 -2.80
CA GLU A 56 10.43 -4.21 -3.25
C GLU A 56 9.16 -4.92 -3.77
N HIS A 57 8.09 -4.16 -4.00
CA HIS A 57 6.82 -4.67 -4.54
C HIS A 57 6.47 -3.95 -5.83
N LEU A 58 6.81 -4.59 -6.95
CA LEU A 58 6.58 -4.06 -8.30
C LEU A 58 6.97 -2.56 -8.43
N ASP A 59 8.06 -2.15 -7.78
CA ASP A 59 8.46 -0.76 -7.63
C ASP A 59 9.46 -0.31 -8.72
N GLY A 60 9.43 -1.00 -9.86
CA GLY A 60 10.21 -0.69 -11.04
C GLY A 60 11.72 -0.89 -10.88
N LEU A 61 12.47 -0.53 -11.94
CA LEU A 61 13.91 -0.81 -12.03
C LEU A 61 14.78 0.02 -11.08
N LYS A 62 14.27 1.16 -10.60
CA LYS A 62 15.00 2.08 -9.72
C LYS A 62 14.69 1.86 -8.23
N LYS A 63 13.90 0.83 -7.90
CA LYS A 63 13.38 0.60 -6.55
C LYS A 63 12.71 1.85 -6.00
N SER A 64 11.68 2.27 -6.70
CA SER A 64 11.01 3.55 -6.49
C SER A 64 10.06 3.57 -5.28
N GLY A 65 9.93 2.44 -4.58
CA GLY A 65 8.98 2.27 -3.50
C GLY A 65 9.42 2.90 -2.18
N CYS A 66 8.49 2.98 -1.24
CA CYS A 66 8.74 3.51 0.10
C CYS A 66 8.93 2.38 1.13
N THR A 67 10.03 2.43 1.89
CA THR A 67 10.34 1.43 2.92
C THR A 67 9.42 1.55 4.13
N PHE A 68 9.04 2.76 4.52
CA PHE A 68 8.05 3.00 5.59
C PHE A 68 6.68 2.45 5.20
N LEU A 69 6.24 2.67 3.96
CA LEU A 69 4.99 2.11 3.45
C LEU A 69 5.00 0.57 3.42
N ALA A 70 6.11 -0.05 2.98
CA ALA A 70 6.23 -1.52 2.99
C ALA A 70 6.11 -2.10 4.40
N ARG A 71 6.73 -1.46 5.40
CA ARG A 71 6.60 -1.85 6.81
C ARG A 71 5.19 -1.69 7.33
N GLU A 72 4.52 -0.59 7.01
CA GLU A 72 3.16 -0.32 7.46
C GLU A 72 2.16 -1.31 6.84
N VAL A 73 2.28 -1.60 5.54
CA VAL A 73 1.49 -2.65 4.87
C VAL A 73 1.70 -4.01 5.53
N ALA A 74 2.95 -4.37 5.82
CA ALA A 74 3.28 -5.62 6.50
C ALA A 74 2.70 -5.68 7.93
N ARG A 75 2.66 -4.55 8.65
CA ARG A 75 2.07 -4.45 9.99
C ARG A 75 0.56 -4.68 9.97
N VAL A 76 -0.12 -4.12 8.97
CA VAL A 76 -1.60 -4.19 8.87
C VAL A 76 -2.07 -5.57 8.39
N GLN A 77 -1.23 -6.31 7.66
CA GLN A 77 -1.55 -7.63 7.10
C GLN A 77 -2.80 -7.61 6.21
N THR A 78 -2.91 -6.59 5.36
CA THR A 78 -4.05 -6.42 4.45
C THR A 78 -4.10 -7.50 3.36
N GLN A 79 -5.29 -7.78 2.82
CA GLN A 79 -5.49 -8.83 1.80
C GLN A 79 -5.09 -8.35 0.40
N LEU A 80 -5.19 -7.05 0.13
CA LEU A 80 -4.89 -6.48 -1.17
C LEU A 80 -4.28 -5.08 -1.02
N VAL A 81 -3.18 -4.86 -1.73
CA VAL A 81 -2.55 -3.55 -1.86
C VAL A 81 -2.59 -3.15 -3.34
N VAL A 82 -3.25 -2.05 -3.64
CA VAL A 82 -3.36 -1.48 -4.99
C VAL A 82 -2.56 -0.19 -5.03
N TYR A 83 -1.68 -0.06 -6.02
CA TYR A 83 -0.84 1.13 -6.18
C TYR A 83 -0.52 1.41 -7.65
N GLY A 84 -0.06 2.63 -7.91
CA GLY A 84 0.29 3.08 -9.26
C GLY A 84 1.58 3.89 -9.27
N HIS A 85 1.54 5.04 -9.98
CA HIS A 85 2.62 6.01 -10.14
C HIS A 85 3.85 5.51 -10.93
N ILE A 86 4.30 4.28 -10.68
CA ILE A 86 5.47 3.69 -11.34
C ILE A 86 5.01 2.75 -12.46
N HIS A 87 4.81 3.30 -13.65
CA HIS A 87 4.20 2.59 -14.80
C HIS A 87 4.99 1.35 -15.22
N ILE A 88 6.32 1.38 -15.13
CA ILE A 88 7.18 0.23 -15.49
C ILE A 88 7.02 -0.95 -14.53
N GLY A 89 6.44 -0.71 -13.35
CA GLY A 89 6.12 -1.70 -12.32
C GLY A 89 4.70 -2.24 -12.43
N TYR A 90 4.02 -2.12 -13.58
CA TYR A 90 2.70 -2.72 -13.73
C TYR A 90 2.78 -4.26 -13.53
N GLY A 91 1.74 -4.84 -12.93
CA GLY A 91 1.66 -6.28 -12.77
C GLY A 91 0.84 -6.70 -11.55
N VAL A 92 0.92 -7.98 -11.22
CA VAL A 92 0.33 -8.58 -10.03
C VAL A 92 1.41 -9.41 -9.35
N GLU A 93 1.51 -9.27 -8.04
CA GLU A 93 2.35 -10.11 -7.19
C GLU A 93 1.47 -10.81 -6.17
N GLU A 94 1.54 -12.13 -6.11
CA GLU A 94 0.89 -12.93 -5.08
C GLU A 94 1.87 -13.21 -3.94
N ARG A 95 1.41 -13.03 -2.71
CA ARG A 95 2.20 -13.30 -1.50
C ARG A 95 1.41 -14.20 -0.56
N VAL A 96 2.10 -15.19 -0.02
CA VAL A 96 1.57 -16.07 1.01
C VAL A 96 2.27 -15.74 2.32
N TYR A 97 1.48 -15.59 3.38
CA TYR A 97 1.97 -15.39 4.74
C TYR A 97 1.64 -16.65 5.56
N ASP A 98 2.54 -17.04 6.45
CA ASP A 98 2.21 -18.06 7.46
C ASP A 98 1.27 -17.51 8.53
N ARG A 99 0.86 -18.38 9.46
CA ARG A 99 -0.02 -18.04 10.58
C ARG A 99 0.57 -17.02 11.56
N VAL A 100 1.86 -16.71 11.47
CA VAL A 100 2.52 -15.69 12.30
C VAL A 100 2.88 -14.43 11.49
N GLY A 101 2.37 -14.31 10.26
CA GLY A 101 2.57 -13.14 9.41
C GLY A 101 3.95 -13.06 8.75
N LYS A 102 4.76 -14.12 8.82
CA LYS A 102 6.03 -14.19 8.10
C LYS A 102 5.79 -14.66 6.68
N ARG A 103 6.59 -14.11 5.76
CA ARG A 103 6.61 -14.54 4.36
C ARG A 103 7.08 -16.00 4.32
N VAL A 104 6.26 -16.89 3.76
CA VAL A 104 6.63 -18.28 3.43
C VAL A 104 7.36 -18.37 2.11
#